data_AF-A0A9X1IMW0-F1
#
_entry.id   AF-A0A9X1IMW0-F1
#
_cell.length_a   1.000
_cell.length_b   1.000
_cell.length_c   1.000
_cell.angle_alpha   90.00
_cell.angle_beta   90.00
_cell.angle_gamma   90.00
#
_symmetry.space_group_name_H-M   'P 1'
#
loop_
_entity.id
_entity.type
_entity.pdbx_description
1 polymer ?
#
loop_
_entity_poly.entity_id
_entity_poly.type
_entity_poly.pdbx_seq_one_letter_code
_entity_poly.pdbx_strand_id
1 'polypeptide(L)'
;MLEGCKTAQERWGGVHVIIDRWLDQRRQLVEMWTYLRERGDFTPTDTPSIQRFCELLVDYVSAGHFTVYEQLALEAKEFHDDGAVVLLNTLLPLVDESTQIVLEFHDKYDTKQHCNSQLEALPFSLQALTLVMMERFQYEDQLIEELHEAHSEESA
;
A
#
# COMPACT_ATOMS: atom_id res chain seq x y z
N MET A 1 25.13 19.61 20.35
CA MET A 1 26.17 20.20 19.46
C MET A 1 25.76 19.83 18.04
N LEU A 2 25.29 20.82 17.27
CA LEU A 2 24.96 20.77 15.84
C LEU A 2 24.06 19.61 15.35
N GLU A 3 22.82 19.56 15.85
CA GLU A 3 21.71 18.98 15.09
C GLU A 3 21.20 20.07 14.12
N GLY A 4 21.88 20.23 12.98
CA GLY A 4 21.61 21.35 12.10
C GLY A 4 21.97 21.05 10.65
N CYS A 5 20.92 21.07 9.80
CA CYS A 5 20.95 20.93 8.34
C CYS A 5 21.41 19.56 7.82
N LYS A 6 20.49 18.59 7.78
CA LYS A 6 20.42 17.75 6.57
C LYS A 6 19.96 18.65 5.44
N THR A 7 20.66 18.65 4.32
CA THR A 7 20.16 19.33 3.13
C THR A 7 18.80 18.74 2.75
N ALA A 8 17.90 19.52 2.14
CA ALA A 8 16.63 18.98 1.65
C ALA A 8 16.87 17.71 0.82
N GLN A 9 17.93 17.70 0.02
CA GLN A 9 18.38 16.58 -0.80
C GLN A 9 18.74 15.31 0.00
N GLU A 10 19.38 15.40 1.16
CA GLU A 10 19.66 14.24 2.02
C GLU A 10 18.42 13.74 2.78
N ARG A 11 17.47 14.64 3.06
CA ARG A 11 16.22 14.29 3.74
C ARG A 11 15.25 13.59 2.77
N TRP A 12 15.08 14.14 1.57
CA TRP A 12 14.17 13.62 0.54
C TRP A 12 14.76 12.46 -0.26
N GLY A 13 16.08 12.35 -0.36
CA GLY A 13 16.74 11.12 -0.81
C GLY A 13 16.38 9.89 0.02
N GLY A 14 16.03 10.06 1.30
CA GLY A 14 15.50 9.00 2.15
C GLY A 14 14.04 8.64 1.86
N VAL A 15 13.23 9.62 1.43
CA VAL A 15 11.82 9.41 1.06
C VAL A 15 11.73 8.65 -0.27
N HIS A 16 12.59 8.94 -1.25
CA HIS A 16 12.73 8.14 -2.47
C HIS A 16 12.93 6.65 -2.16
N VAL A 17 13.86 6.32 -1.26
CA VAL A 17 14.14 4.92 -0.88
C VAL A 17 12.95 4.25 -0.19
N ILE A 18 12.20 5.01 0.61
CA ILE A 18 10.97 4.52 1.26
C ILE A 18 9.90 4.20 0.22
N ILE A 19 9.68 5.10 -0.74
CA ILE A 19 8.70 4.94 -1.82
C ILE A 19 9.10 3.78 -2.74
N ASP A 20 10.36 3.70 -3.16
CA ASP A 20 10.87 2.59 -3.98
C ASP A 20 10.64 1.23 -3.32
N ARG A 21 10.93 1.12 -2.01
CA ARG A 21 10.67 -0.10 -1.26
C ARG A 21 9.18 -0.43 -1.19
N TRP A 22 8.34 0.57 -1.03
CA TRP A 22 6.89 0.37 -0.96
C TRP A 22 6.29 -0.04 -2.32
N LEU A 23 6.78 0.56 -3.42
CA LEU A 23 6.43 0.14 -4.77
C LEU A 23 6.92 -1.29 -5.08
N ASP A 24 8.08 -1.70 -4.55
CA ASP A 24 8.51 -3.09 -4.62
C ASP A 24 7.59 -4.04 -3.83
N GLN A 25 7.10 -3.63 -2.65
CA GLN A 25 6.08 -4.38 -1.91
C GLN A 25 4.78 -4.50 -2.72
N ARG A 26 4.35 -3.42 -3.39
CA ARG A 26 3.19 -3.44 -4.30
C ARG A 26 3.39 -4.47 -5.42
N ARG A 27 4.57 -4.47 -6.05
CA ARG A 27 4.92 -5.43 -7.10
C ARG A 27 4.82 -6.87 -6.60
N GLN A 28 5.42 -7.18 -5.45
CA GLN A 28 5.36 -8.51 -4.84
C GLN A 28 3.91 -8.93 -4.52
N LEU A 29 3.09 -8.01 -4.03
CA LEU A 29 1.66 -8.25 -3.77
C LEU A 29 0.91 -8.59 -5.08
N VAL A 30 1.12 -7.82 -6.15
CA VAL A 30 0.49 -8.05 -7.46
C VAL A 30 0.95 -9.36 -8.11
N GLU A 31 2.22 -9.73 -7.95
CA GLU A 31 2.76 -11.02 -8.40
C GLU A 31 2.06 -12.18 -7.68
N MET A 32 1.97 -12.10 -6.35
CA MET A 32 1.29 -13.12 -5.56
C MET A 32 -0.21 -13.21 -5.89
N TRP A 33 -0.85 -12.07 -6.13
CA TRP A 33 -2.22 -11.99 -6.60
C TRP A 33 -2.42 -12.74 -7.91
N THR A 34 -1.57 -12.45 -8.89
CA THR A 34 -1.64 -13.03 -10.23
C THR A 34 -1.48 -14.54 -10.16
N TYR A 35 -0.52 -15.02 -9.36
CA TYR A 35 -0.33 -16.43 -9.06
C TYR A 35 -1.60 -17.08 -8.49
N LEU A 36 -2.24 -16.47 -7.49
CA LEU A 36 -3.49 -17.01 -6.92
C LEU A 36 -4.66 -16.99 -7.90
N ARG A 37 -4.75 -15.98 -8.77
CA ARG A 37 -5.84 -15.88 -9.76
C ARG A 37 -5.72 -16.94 -10.85
N GLU A 38 -4.51 -17.23 -11.32
CA GLU A 38 -4.24 -18.21 -12.38
C GLU A 38 -4.50 -19.65 -11.93
N ARG A 39 -4.51 -19.88 -10.62
CA ARG A 39 -4.74 -21.18 -10.02
C ARG A 39 -6.17 -21.72 -10.17
N GLY A 40 -7.19 -20.87 -10.20
CA GLY A 40 -8.59 -21.29 -10.31
C GLY A 40 -9.08 -22.02 -9.06
N ASP A 41 -9.22 -23.35 -9.13
CA ASP A 41 -9.77 -24.15 -8.03
C ASP A 41 -8.79 -24.27 -6.85
N PHE A 42 -9.25 -23.84 -5.68
CA PHE A 42 -8.46 -23.85 -4.44
C PHE A 42 -8.76 -25.09 -3.60
N THR A 43 -7.71 -25.64 -3.01
CA THR A 43 -7.73 -26.80 -2.12
C THR A 43 -6.92 -26.51 -0.86
N PRO A 44 -7.01 -27.36 0.18
CA PRO A 44 -6.21 -27.16 1.40
C PRO A 44 -4.68 -27.22 1.22
N THR A 45 -4.16 -27.60 0.04
CA THR A 45 -2.72 -27.48 -0.23
C THR A 45 -2.30 -26.04 -0.54
N ASP A 46 -3.27 -25.16 -0.78
CA ASP A 46 -3.06 -23.79 -1.24
C ASP A 46 -3.09 -22.77 -0.10
N THR A 47 -3.54 -23.21 1.08
CA THR A 47 -3.59 -22.41 2.30
C THR A 47 -2.30 -21.64 2.56
N PRO A 48 -1.08 -22.23 2.42
CA PRO A 48 0.15 -21.48 2.66
C PRO A 48 0.33 -20.30 1.68
N SER A 49 -0.07 -20.47 0.42
CA SER A 49 -0.02 -19.39 -0.57
C SER A 49 -1.05 -18.31 -0.28
N ILE A 50 -2.25 -18.70 0.14
CA ILE A 50 -3.32 -17.75 0.48
C ILE A 50 -2.92 -16.93 1.72
N GLN A 51 -2.40 -17.58 2.76
CA GLN A 51 -1.90 -16.90 3.96
C GLN A 51 -0.73 -15.98 3.63
N ARG A 52 0.20 -16.42 2.77
CA ARG A 52 1.31 -15.56 2.31
C ARG A 52 0.81 -14.32 1.58
N PHE A 53 -0.23 -14.43 0.78
CA PHE A 53 -0.87 -13.28 0.15
C PHE A 53 -1.49 -12.32 1.18
N CYS A 54 -2.19 -12.85 2.18
CA CYS A 54 -2.75 -12.04 3.28
C CYS A 54 -1.66 -11.30 4.08
N GLU A 55 -0.53 -11.94 4.34
CA GLU A 55 0.64 -11.31 4.98
C GLU A 55 1.17 -10.15 4.13
N LEU A 56 1.44 -10.39 2.84
CA LEU A 56 1.93 -9.34 1.92
C LEU A 56 0.96 -8.17 1.82
N LEU A 57 -0.34 -8.45 1.82
CA LEU A 57 -1.40 -7.44 1.77
C LEU A 57 -1.38 -6.57 3.02
N VAL A 58 -1.35 -7.17 4.22
CA VAL A 58 -1.29 -6.43 5.49
C VAL A 58 0.02 -5.64 5.62
N ASP A 59 1.15 -6.25 5.24
CA ASP A 59 2.46 -5.58 5.22
C ASP A 59 2.44 -4.34 4.33
N TYR A 60 1.86 -4.46 3.12
CA TYR A 60 1.75 -3.38 2.15
C TYR A 60 0.92 -2.19 2.68
N VAL A 61 -0.29 -2.47 3.18
CA VAL A 61 -1.18 -1.40 3.66
C VAL A 61 -0.65 -0.76 4.93
N SER A 62 0.04 -1.53 5.78
CA SER A 62 0.67 -1.04 7.01
C SER A 62 1.84 -0.12 6.70
N ALA A 63 2.68 -0.47 5.72
CA ALA A 63 3.78 0.38 5.28
C ALA A 63 3.29 1.74 4.75
N GLY A 64 2.15 1.76 4.06
CA GLY A 64 1.47 3.00 3.67
C GLY A 64 1.17 3.89 4.88
N HIS A 65 0.38 3.37 5.82
CA HIS A 65 -0.12 4.11 7.00
C HIS A 65 0.97 4.56 7.97
N PHE A 66 1.91 3.67 8.28
CA PHE A 66 2.88 3.92 9.35
C PHE A 66 4.22 4.47 8.85
N THR A 67 4.35 4.70 7.55
CA THR A 67 5.61 5.21 7.00
C THR A 67 5.37 6.14 5.83
N VAL A 68 4.76 5.68 4.73
CA VAL A 68 4.76 6.44 3.48
C VAL A 68 3.91 7.70 3.58
N TYR A 69 2.65 7.60 4.00
CA TYR A 69 1.76 8.76 4.03
C TYR A 69 2.23 9.84 5.01
N GLU A 70 2.88 9.45 6.12
CA GLU A 70 3.51 10.40 7.04
C GLU A 70 4.66 11.14 6.37
N GLN A 71 5.54 10.45 5.63
CA GLN A 71 6.64 11.11 4.93
C GLN A 71 6.14 12.07 3.85
N LEU A 72 5.14 11.67 3.07
CA LEU A 72 4.53 12.54 2.05
C LEU A 72 3.88 13.78 2.69
N ALA A 73 3.18 13.63 3.82
CA ALA A 73 2.61 14.76 4.55
C ALA A 73 3.67 15.72 5.11
N LEU A 74 4.81 15.19 5.57
CA LEU A 74 5.94 16.00 6.00
C LEU A 74 6.59 16.74 4.82
N GLU A 75 6.69 16.11 3.66
CA GLU A 75 7.20 16.71 2.41
C GLU A 75 6.35 17.91 1.98
N ALA A 76 5.05 17.70 1.79
CA ALA A 76 4.10 18.76 1.43
C ALA A 76 4.20 19.98 2.36
N LYS A 77 4.32 19.72 3.67
CA LYS A 77 4.41 20.80 4.67
C LYS A 77 5.72 21.60 4.57
N GLU A 78 6.84 20.94 4.32
CA GLU A 78 8.16 21.57 4.25
C GLU A 78 8.33 22.39 2.96
N PHE A 79 7.69 21.97 1.86
CA PHE A 79 7.65 22.72 0.59
C PHE A 79 6.54 23.77 0.54
N HIS A 80 5.72 23.90 1.58
CA HIS A 80 4.56 24.80 1.63
C HIS A 80 3.55 24.55 0.48
N ASP A 81 3.38 23.27 0.12
CA ASP A 81 2.47 22.84 -0.92
C ASP A 81 1.06 22.63 -0.36
N ASP A 82 0.28 23.72 -0.36
CA ASP A 82 -1.11 23.69 0.10
C ASP A 82 -1.98 22.75 -0.77
N GLY A 83 -1.64 22.55 -2.04
CA GLY A 83 -2.34 21.64 -2.95
C GLY A 83 -2.18 20.19 -2.53
N ALA A 84 -0.93 19.77 -2.29
CA ALA A 84 -0.56 18.47 -1.76
C ALA A 84 -1.25 18.17 -0.40
N VAL A 85 -1.31 19.16 0.50
CA VAL A 85 -1.99 19.00 1.79
C VAL A 85 -3.50 18.77 1.60
N VAL A 86 -4.15 19.50 0.68
CA VAL A 86 -5.57 19.29 0.36
C VAL A 86 -5.80 17.91 -0.25
N LEU A 87 -4.90 17.45 -1.13
CA LEU A 87 -4.98 16.14 -1.75
C LEU A 87 -4.89 15.02 -0.70
N LEU A 88 -3.91 15.08 0.21
CA LEU A 88 -3.79 14.14 1.33
C LEU A 88 -5.07 14.07 2.16
N ASN A 89 -5.63 15.22 2.54
CA ASN A 89 -6.88 15.26 3.33
C ASN A 89 -8.10 14.69 2.58
N THR A 90 -8.05 14.66 1.24
CA THR A 90 -9.11 14.11 0.40
C THR A 90 -8.96 12.59 0.22
N LEU A 91 -7.73 12.11 0.00
CA LEU A 91 -7.46 10.73 -0.38
C LEU A 91 -7.27 9.80 0.83
N LEU A 92 -6.69 10.27 1.95
CA LEU A 92 -6.45 9.41 3.11
C LEU A 92 -7.72 8.75 3.68
N PRO A 93 -8.88 9.44 3.78
CA PRO A 93 -10.12 8.77 4.20
C PRO A 93 -10.53 7.60 3.28
N LEU A 94 -10.32 7.73 1.96
CA LEU A 94 -10.63 6.67 0.99
C LEU A 94 -9.65 5.49 1.14
N VAL A 95 -8.39 5.79 1.44
CA VAL A 95 -7.38 4.77 1.77
C VAL A 95 -7.73 4.05 3.08
N ASP A 96 -8.22 4.77 4.10
CA ASP A 96 -8.68 4.18 5.36
C ASP A 96 -9.84 3.20 5.13
N GLU A 97 -10.83 3.60 4.33
CA GLU A 97 -11.95 2.73 3.92
C GLU A 97 -11.46 1.45 3.23
N SER A 98 -10.54 1.59 2.27
CA SER A 98 -9.93 0.42 1.60
C SER A 98 -9.19 -0.50 2.58
N THR A 99 -8.57 0.08 3.61
CA THR A 99 -7.80 -0.66 4.63
C THR A 99 -8.73 -1.49 5.51
N GLN A 100 -9.89 -0.97 5.86
CA GLN A 100 -10.89 -1.73 6.59
C GLN A 100 -11.32 -2.99 5.83
N ILE A 101 -11.54 -2.88 4.51
CA ILE A 101 -11.89 -4.03 3.66
C ILE A 101 -10.74 -5.05 3.59
N VAL A 102 -9.49 -4.56 3.52
CA VAL A 102 -8.29 -5.41 3.56
C VAL A 102 -8.20 -6.21 4.87
N LEU A 103 -8.47 -5.57 6.01
CA LEU A 103 -8.46 -6.25 7.31
C LEU A 103 -9.58 -7.29 7.41
N GLU A 104 -10.79 -6.96 6.94
CA GLU A 104 -11.89 -7.92 6.87
C GLU A 104 -11.61 -9.11 5.94
N PHE A 105 -10.87 -8.89 4.86
CA PHE A 105 -10.38 -9.98 4.02
C PHE A 105 -9.35 -10.82 4.77
N HIS A 106 -8.34 -10.19 5.38
CA HIS A 106 -7.31 -10.87 6.15
C HIS A 106 -7.91 -11.78 7.23
N ASP A 107 -8.86 -11.28 8.03
CA ASP A 107 -9.47 -12.04 9.13
C ASP A 107 -10.23 -13.30 8.67
N LYS A 108 -10.70 -13.35 7.42
CA LYS A 108 -11.33 -14.55 6.84
C LYS A 108 -10.32 -15.65 6.48
N TYR A 109 -9.04 -15.31 6.33
CA TYR A 109 -8.00 -16.19 5.81
C TYR A 109 -6.75 -16.27 6.71
N ASP A 110 -6.75 -15.61 7.86
CA ASP A 110 -5.63 -15.45 8.81
C ASP A 110 -5.08 -16.78 9.37
N THR A 111 -5.96 -17.76 9.60
CA THR A 111 -5.60 -19.09 10.10
C THR A 111 -5.86 -20.18 9.07
N LYS A 112 -5.12 -21.29 9.18
CA LYS A 112 -5.33 -22.48 8.33
C LYS A 112 -6.77 -22.99 8.40
N GLN A 113 -7.40 -22.92 9.58
CA GLN A 113 -8.78 -23.36 9.78
C GLN A 113 -9.77 -22.43 9.07
N HIS A 114 -9.65 -21.12 9.30
CA HIS A 114 -10.52 -20.13 8.65
C HIS A 114 -10.38 -20.21 7.13
N CYS A 115 -9.14 -20.17 6.63
CA CYS A 115 -8.85 -20.24 5.20
C CYS A 115 -9.47 -21.49 4.54
N ASN A 116 -9.26 -22.68 5.13
CA ASN A 116 -9.80 -23.93 4.59
C ASN A 116 -11.33 -23.99 4.59
N SER A 117 -11.98 -23.29 5.53
CA SER A 117 -13.45 -23.19 5.57
C SER A 117 -14.04 -22.24 4.53
N GLN A 118 -13.22 -21.38 3.92
CA GLN A 118 -13.63 -20.30 3.02
C GLN A 118 -13.11 -20.46 1.58
N LEU A 119 -12.51 -21.60 1.22
CA LEU A 119 -11.88 -21.80 -0.10
C LEU A 119 -12.87 -21.65 -1.27
N GLU A 120 -14.12 -22.09 -1.10
CA GLU A 120 -15.16 -21.95 -2.13
C GLU A 120 -15.50 -20.47 -2.40
N ALA A 121 -15.46 -19.64 -1.36
CA ALA A 121 -15.74 -18.20 -1.45
C ALA A 121 -14.51 -17.36 -1.84
N LEU A 122 -13.31 -17.96 -1.87
CA LEU A 122 -12.06 -17.26 -2.12
C LEU A 122 -11.99 -16.61 -3.51
N PRO A 123 -12.39 -17.25 -4.63
CA PRO A 123 -12.36 -16.59 -5.93
C PRO A 123 -13.17 -15.29 -5.97
N PHE A 124 -14.36 -15.31 -5.36
CA PHE A 124 -15.21 -14.11 -5.26
C PHE A 124 -14.60 -13.05 -4.34
N SER A 125 -14.06 -13.46 -3.20
CA SER A 125 -13.40 -12.55 -2.25
C SER A 125 -12.17 -11.89 -2.86
N LEU A 126 -11.37 -12.63 -3.64
CA LEU A 126 -10.25 -12.08 -4.41
C LEU A 126 -10.75 -11.10 -5.47
N GLN A 127 -11.81 -11.39 -6.22
CA GLN A 127 -12.34 -10.43 -7.19
C GLN A 127 -12.78 -9.11 -6.54
N ALA A 128 -13.52 -9.19 -5.42
CA ALA A 128 -13.95 -8.01 -4.68
C ALA A 128 -12.75 -7.20 -4.16
N LEU A 129 -11.77 -7.87 -3.55
CA LEU A 129 -10.55 -7.22 -3.08
C LEU A 129 -9.77 -6.57 -4.25
N THR A 130 -9.80 -7.15 -5.45
CA THR A 130 -9.09 -6.61 -6.63
C THR A 130 -9.57 -5.20 -6.94
N LEU A 131 -10.89 -5.01 -6.94
CA LEU A 131 -11.51 -3.73 -7.27
C LEU A 131 -11.11 -2.66 -6.26
N VAL A 132 -11.15 -3.01 -4.96
CA VAL A 132 -10.76 -2.12 -3.86
C VAL A 132 -9.29 -1.74 -3.96
N MET A 133 -8.40 -2.71 -4.22
CA MET A 133 -6.97 -2.46 -4.31
C MET A 133 -6.58 -1.68 -5.57
N MET A 134 -7.28 -1.88 -6.69
CA MET A 134 -7.05 -1.07 -7.90
C MET A 134 -7.38 0.40 -7.67
N GLU A 135 -8.51 0.68 -7.03
CA GLU A 135 -8.91 2.05 -6.68
C GLU A 135 -7.92 2.65 -5.66
N ARG A 136 -7.53 1.89 -4.64
CA ARG A 136 -6.48 2.30 -3.70
C ARG A 136 -5.17 2.65 -4.41
N PHE A 137 -4.71 1.83 -5.34
CA PHE A 137 -3.47 2.12 -6.07
C PHE A 137 -3.56 3.43 -6.85
N GLN A 138 -4.71 3.76 -7.42
CA GLN A 138 -4.91 5.04 -8.10
C GLN A 138 -4.76 6.23 -7.12
N TYR A 139 -5.33 6.14 -5.92
CA TYR A 139 -5.15 7.17 -4.90
C TYR A 139 -3.69 7.31 -4.49
N GLU A 140 -3.00 6.20 -4.31
CA GLU A 140 -1.59 6.19 -3.92
C GLU A 140 -0.68 6.71 -5.03
N ASP A 141 -0.99 6.42 -6.29
CA ASP A 141 -0.27 6.97 -7.45
C ASP A 141 -0.42 8.49 -7.52
N GLN A 142 -1.64 9.00 -7.30
CA GLN A 142 -1.88 10.45 -7.22
C GLN A 142 -1.10 11.10 -6.08
N LEU A 143 -0.99 10.43 -4.93
CA LEU A 143 -0.19 10.92 -3.82
C LEU A 143 1.31 10.93 -4.16
N ILE A 144 1.83 9.94 -4.88
CA ILE A 144 3.25 9.90 -5.25
C ILE A 144 3.54 10.98 -6.32
N GLU A 145 2.72 11.09 -7.36
CA GLU A 145 2.92 12.05 -8.46
C GLU A 145 2.94 13.50 -7.94
N GLU A 146 1.93 13.88 -7.16
CA GLU A 146 1.76 15.28 -6.73
C GLU A 146 2.69 15.69 -5.58
N LEU A 147 3.11 14.75 -4.73
CA LEU A 147 3.91 15.08 -3.53
C LEU A 147 5.39 14.76 -3.66
N HIS A 148 5.77 13.88 -4.58
CA HIS A 148 7.14 13.40 -4.68
C HIS A 148 7.78 13.75 -6.02
N GLU A 149 7.09 13.55 -7.14
CA GLU A 149 7.64 13.92 -8.45
C GLU A 149 7.73 15.45 -8.59
N ALA A 150 6.70 16.19 -8.15
CA ALA A 150 6.66 17.66 -8.19
C ALA A 150 7.84 18.32 -7.45
N HIS A 151 8.22 17.81 -6.27
CA HIS A 151 9.30 18.40 -5.46
C HIS A 151 10.69 17.86 -5.84
N SER A 152 10.76 16.72 -6.55
CA SER A 152 11.99 16.18 -7.11
C SER A 152 12.53 16.99 -8.28
N GLU A 153 11.66 17.63 -9.08
CA GLU A 153 12.05 18.52 -10.18
C GLU A 153 12.41 19.95 -9.71
N GLU A 154 11.74 20.49 -8.69
CA GLU A 154 12.08 21.81 -8.13
C GLU A 154 13.42 21.84 -7.38
N SER A 155 13.92 20.67 -6.99
CA SER A 155 15.21 20.51 -6.31
C SER A 155 16.40 20.28 -7.26
N ALA A 156 16.18 20.27 -8.59
CA ALA A 156 17.21 20.05 -9.62
C ALA A 156 17.65 21.34 -10.33
#